data_AF-A0A939HUU7-F1
#
_entry.id   AF-A0A939HUU7-F1
#
_cell.length_a   1.000
_cell.length_b   1.000
_cell.length_c   1.000
_cell.angle_alpha   90.00
_cell.angle_beta   90.00
_cell.angle_gamma   90.00
#
_symmetry.space_group_name_H-M   'P 1'
#
loop_
_entity.id
_entity.type
_entity.pdbx_description
1 polymer ?
#
loop_
_entity_poly.entity_id
_entity_poly.type
_entity_poly.pdbx_seq_one_letter_code
_entity_poly.pdbx_strand_id
1 'polypeptide(L)'
;MGKISITSKQAAYFEVKPYSQWSPYLEKCCLLLSANSSYEHASEDLKVLTGISVSRGTQQRLVQRHDFEFPTVSEAIEEIRHSQEKESGPEQEWPTVSEAIEEIKHSQENRAL
;
A
#
# COMPACT_ATOMS: atom_id res chain seq x y z
N MET A 1 -25.00 12.55 12.89
CA MET A 1 -25.17 11.54 11.82
C MET A 1 -26.66 11.32 11.59
N GLY A 2 -27.12 11.34 10.34
CA GLY A 2 -28.53 11.11 9.98
C GLY A 2 -28.88 9.63 9.90
N LYS A 3 -30.16 9.30 10.06
CA LYS A 3 -30.69 7.94 9.81
C LYS A 3 -31.30 7.91 8.41
N ILE A 4 -30.89 6.92 7.62
CA ILE A 4 -31.46 6.67 6.29
C ILE A 4 -32.09 5.28 6.33
N SER A 5 -33.36 5.19 5.95
CA SER A 5 -34.08 3.93 5.85
C SER A 5 -33.91 3.40 4.42
N ILE A 6 -33.29 2.22 4.27
CA ILE A 6 -33.16 1.54 2.98
C ILE A 6 -34.02 0.27 2.96
N THR A 7 -34.58 -0.04 1.80
CA THR A 7 -35.33 -1.30 1.60
C THR A 7 -34.38 -2.50 1.50
N SER A 8 -34.86 -3.71 1.76
CA SER A 8 -34.06 -4.93 1.62
C SER A 8 -33.47 -5.10 0.21
N LYS A 9 -34.21 -4.68 -0.83
CA LYS A 9 -33.73 -4.70 -2.23
C LYS A 9 -32.54 -3.75 -2.42
N GLN A 10 -32.61 -2.55 -1.84
CA GLN A 10 -31.50 -1.59 -1.90
C GLN A 10 -30.29 -2.06 -1.08
N ALA A 11 -30.51 -2.64 0.11
CA ALA A 11 -29.43 -3.19 0.92
C ALA A 11 -28.67 -4.30 0.18
N ALA A 12 -29.39 -5.19 -0.52
CA ALA A 12 -28.78 -6.20 -1.38
C ALA A 12 -28.02 -5.58 -2.56
N TYR A 13 -28.60 -4.58 -3.23
CA TYR A 13 -27.94 -3.88 -4.35
C TYR A 13 -26.64 -3.19 -3.94
N PHE A 14 -26.60 -2.58 -2.75
CA PHE A 14 -25.42 -1.90 -2.22
C PHE A 14 -24.51 -2.80 -1.39
N GLU A 15 -24.77 -4.11 -1.33
CA GLU A 15 -23.98 -5.09 -0.56
C GLU A 15 -23.82 -4.73 0.93
N VAL A 16 -24.82 -4.05 1.50
CA VAL A 16 -24.77 -3.61 2.90
C VAL A 16 -25.09 -4.79 3.81
N LYS A 17 -24.13 -5.18 4.65
CA LYS A 17 -24.30 -6.23 5.65
C LYS A 17 -25.44 -5.87 6.63
N PRO A 18 -26.30 -6.82 7.03
CA PRO A 18 -27.32 -6.58 8.05
C PRO A 18 -26.72 -6.02 9.33
N TYR A 19 -27.40 -5.05 9.95
CA TYR A 19 -26.97 -4.37 11.18
C TYR A 19 -25.62 -3.64 11.09
N SER A 20 -25.06 -3.48 9.89
CA SER A 20 -23.87 -2.67 9.67
C SER A 20 -24.23 -1.20 9.53
N GLN A 21 -23.44 -0.35 10.18
CA GLN A 21 -23.45 1.09 9.97
C GLN A 21 -22.41 1.53 8.93
N TRP A 22 -21.62 0.59 8.41
CA TRP A 22 -20.55 0.84 7.45
C TRP A 22 -21.07 0.68 6.03
N SER A 23 -20.78 1.65 5.17
CA SER A 23 -20.91 1.44 3.74
C SER A 23 -19.75 0.53 3.28
N PRO A 24 -20.01 -0.42 2.37
CA PRO A 24 -18.95 -1.31 1.86
C PRO A 24 -17.79 -0.54 1.22
N TYR A 25 -18.10 0.58 0.56
CA TYR A 25 -17.09 1.46 -0.02
C TYR A 25 -16.19 2.10 1.05
N LEU A 26 -16.77 2.57 2.17
CA LEU A 26 -15.98 3.14 3.27
C LEU A 26 -15.09 2.07 3.92
N GLU A 27 -15.61 0.86 4.12
CA GLU A 27 -14.82 -0.28 4.62
C GLU A 27 -13.61 -0.54 3.70
N LYS A 28 -13.83 -0.59 2.38
CA LYS A 28 -12.76 -0.76 1.39
C LYS A 28 -11.72 0.36 1.45
N CYS A 29 -12.13 1.63 1.56
CA CYS A 29 -11.20 2.75 1.71
C CYS A 29 -10.33 2.60 2.97
N CYS A 30 -10.92 2.24 4.12
CA CYS A 30 -10.18 2.02 5.34
C CYS A 30 -9.13 0.90 5.20
N LEU A 31 -9.50 -0.23 4.56
CA LEU A 31 -8.58 -1.35 4.33
C LEU A 31 -7.42 -0.94 3.41
N LEU A 32 -7.70 -0.24 2.31
CA LEU A 32 -6.68 0.20 1.36
C LEU A 32 -5.69 1.18 1.99
N LEU A 33 -6.19 2.20 2.71
CA LEU A 33 -5.34 3.18 3.36
C LEU A 33 -4.49 2.53 4.45
N SER A 34 -5.09 1.66 5.27
CA SER A 34 -4.38 0.91 6.31
C SER A 34 -3.34 -0.09 5.77
N ALA A 35 -3.50 -0.56 4.54
CA ALA A 35 -2.50 -1.44 3.90
C ALA A 35 -1.29 -0.65 3.38
N ASN A 36 -1.50 0.60 2.95
CA ASN A 36 -0.45 1.43 2.36
C ASN A 36 0.32 2.27 3.39
N SER A 37 -0.28 2.55 4.55
CA SER A 37 0.31 3.40 5.59
C SER A 37 0.00 2.87 7.00
N SER A 38 0.31 3.65 8.04
CA SER A 38 -0.07 3.31 9.42
C SER A 38 -1.54 3.65 9.69
N TYR A 39 -2.15 3.05 10.71
CA TYR A 39 -3.53 3.34 11.11
C TYR A 39 -3.76 4.82 11.48
N GLU A 40 -2.71 5.51 11.94
CA GLU A 40 -2.72 6.96 12.19
C GLU A 40 -2.86 7.74 10.89
N HIS A 41 -1.94 7.53 9.95
CA HIS A 41 -1.96 8.25 8.68
C HIS A 41 -3.21 7.90 7.88
N ALA A 42 -3.63 6.63 7.88
CA ALA A 42 -4.89 6.22 7.26
C ALA A 42 -6.11 6.95 7.85
N SER A 43 -6.09 7.35 9.13
CA SER A 43 -7.17 8.14 9.75
C SER A 43 -7.17 9.58 9.28
N GLU A 44 -5.98 10.15 9.08
CA GLU A 44 -5.80 11.51 8.57
C GLU A 44 -6.19 11.58 7.08
N ASP A 45 -5.66 10.66 6.28
CA ASP A 45 -5.94 10.54 4.85
C ASP A 45 -7.42 10.33 4.58
N LEU A 46 -8.07 9.41 5.31
CA LEU A 46 -9.50 9.15 5.13
C LEU A 46 -10.33 10.41 5.39
N LYS A 47 -9.97 11.20 6.41
CA LYS A 47 -10.65 12.45 6.73
C LYS A 47 -10.45 13.50 5.64
N VAL A 48 -9.24 13.61 5.10
CA VAL A 48 -8.94 14.54 3.99
C VAL A 48 -9.72 14.15 2.72
N LEU A 49 -9.76 12.86 2.40
CA LEU A 49 -10.36 12.35 1.16
C LEU A 49 -11.89 12.30 1.19
N THR A 50 -12.48 12.00 2.35
CA THR A 50 -13.93 11.72 2.44
C THR A 50 -14.68 12.67 3.35
N GLY A 51 -13.98 13.48 4.16
CA GLY A 51 -14.56 14.27 5.24
C GLY A 51 -15.01 13.45 6.45
N ILE A 52 -14.91 12.12 6.41
CA ILE A 52 -15.32 11.22 7.49
C ILE A 52 -14.13 10.90 8.39
N SER A 53 -14.33 11.03 9.71
CA SER A 53 -13.33 10.67 10.71
C SER A 53 -13.55 9.24 11.18
N VAL A 54 -12.52 8.39 11.01
CA VAL A 54 -12.48 7.02 11.55
C VAL A 54 -11.20 6.84 12.34
N SER A 55 -11.32 6.63 13.65
CA SER A 55 -10.15 6.52 14.53
C SER A 55 -9.24 5.34 14.18
N ARG A 56 -7.95 5.50 14.48
CA ARG A 56 -6.94 4.44 14.39
C ARG A 56 -7.40 3.08 14.94
N GLY A 57 -7.96 3.05 16.15
CA GLY A 57 -8.44 1.80 16.76
C GLY A 57 -9.63 1.18 16.02
N THR A 58 -10.44 1.99 15.34
CA THR A 58 -11.51 1.50 14.47
C THR A 58 -10.95 0.91 13.19
N GLN A 59 -9.93 1.53 12.59
CA GLN A 59 -9.24 0.99 11.42
C GLN A 59 -8.58 -0.35 11.74
N GLN A 60 -7.86 -0.43 12.86
CA GLN A 60 -7.25 -1.67 13.33
C GLN A 60 -8.30 -2.78 13.51
N ARG A 61 -9.45 -2.47 14.15
CA ARG A 61 -10.54 -3.43 14.30
C ARG A 61 -11.17 -3.85 12.97
N LEU A 62 -11.27 -2.95 12.00
CA LEU A 62 -11.78 -3.27 10.66
C LEU A 62 -10.85 -4.25 9.96
N VAL A 63 -9.55 -3.96 9.92
CA VAL A 63 -8.54 -4.84 9.32
C VAL A 63 -8.52 -6.21 10.01
N GLN A 64 -8.51 -6.26 11.33
CA GLN A 64 -8.47 -7.52 12.08
C GLN A 64 -9.73 -8.39 11.92
N ARG A 65 -10.88 -7.79 11.61
CA ARG A 65 -12.15 -8.51 11.40
C ARG A 65 -12.40 -8.85 9.94
N HIS A 66 -11.61 -8.28 9.03
CA HIS A 66 -11.78 -8.52 7.62
C HIS A 66 -11.29 -9.93 7.27
N ASP A 67 -12.10 -10.65 6.52
CA ASP A 67 -11.76 -11.98 6.05
C ASP A 67 -11.00 -11.84 4.72
N PHE A 68 -9.68 -12.02 4.78
CA PHE A 68 -8.82 -11.92 3.60
C PHE A 68 -8.78 -13.27 2.90
N GLU A 69 -9.18 -13.29 1.63
CA GLU A 69 -8.96 -14.45 0.77
C GLU A 69 -7.46 -14.64 0.54
N PHE A 70 -6.92 -15.76 1.03
CA PHE A 70 -5.53 -16.11 0.77
C PHE A 70 -5.41 -16.68 -0.65
N PRO A 71 -4.42 -16.22 -1.44
CA PRO A 71 -4.20 -16.79 -2.75
C PRO A 71 -3.86 -18.28 -2.62
N THR A 72 -4.57 -19.12 -3.38
CA THR A 72 -4.23 -20.54 -3.47
C THR A 72 -3.01 -20.68 -4.38
N VAL A 73 -1.86 -21.02 -3.81
CA VAL A 73 -0.62 -21.25 -4.56
C VAL A 73 -0.72 -22.62 -5.25
N SER A 74 -0.89 -22.62 -6.57
CA SER A 74 -1.00 -23.87 -7.35
C SER A 74 0.36 -24.49 -7.68
N GLU A 75 1.44 -23.71 -7.66
CA GLU A 75 2.76 -24.15 -8.09
C GLU A 75 3.81 -23.77 -7.04
N ALA A 76 4.65 -24.74 -6.68
CA ALA A 76 5.82 -24.47 -5.84
C ALA A 76 6.78 -23.60 -6.66
N ILE A 77 7.16 -22.44 -6.11
CA ILE A 77 8.21 -21.60 -6.69
C ILE A 77 9.51 -22.39 -6.53
N GLU A 78 10.05 -22.93 -7.61
CA GLU A 78 11.42 -23.40 -7.62
C GLU A 78 12.34 -22.18 -7.53
N GLU A 79 13.13 -22.13 -6.46
CA GLU A 79 14.22 -21.17 -6.31
C GLU A 79 15.10 -21.26 -7.56
N ILE A 80 15.08 -20.23 -8.41
CA ILE A 80 16.07 -20.11 -9.48
C ILE A 80 17.38 -19.80 -8.78
N ARG A 81 18.12 -20.84 -8.40
CA ARG A 81 19.53 -20.72 -8.06
C ARG A 81 20.23 -20.27 -9.33
N HIS A 82 20.53 -18.99 -9.44
CA HIS A 82 21.56 -18.52 -10.34
C HIS A 82 22.86 -19.19 -9.90
N SER A 83 23.12 -20.36 -10.47
CA SER A 83 24.44 -20.94 -10.51
C SER A 83 25.25 -19.96 -11.34
N GLN A 84 25.96 -19.06 -10.68
CA GLN A 84 26.97 -18.23 -11.31
C GLN A 84 28.07 -19.17 -11.82
N GLU A 85 27.87 -19.76 -13.00
CA GLU A 85 29.01 -19.98 -13.87
C GLU A 85 29.49 -18.59 -14.23
N LYS A 86 30.61 -18.25 -13.60
CA LYS A 86 31.34 -17.02 -13.77
C LYS A 86 31.86 -17.00 -15.21
N GLU A 87 31.00 -16.73 -16.18
CA GLU A 87 31.46 -16.26 -17.48
C GLU A 87 32.05 -14.86 -17.24
N SER A 88 33.36 -14.80 -17.37
CA SER A 88 34.20 -13.62 -17.30
C SER A 88 33.77 -12.57 -18.33
N GLY A 89 32.77 -11.75 -17.97
CA GLY A 89 32.58 -10.42 -18.54
C GLY A 89 33.50 -9.42 -17.85
N PRO A 90 33.95 -8.35 -18.55
CA PRO A 90 34.96 -7.44 -18.01
C PRO A 90 34.49 -6.85 -16.68
N GLU A 91 35.36 -6.93 -15.67
CA GLU A 91 35.12 -6.42 -14.33
C GLU A 91 34.72 -4.95 -14.42
N GLN A 92 33.44 -4.67 -14.16
CA GLN A 92 32.97 -3.31 -14.01
C GLN A 92 33.38 -2.85 -12.62
N GLU A 93 34.54 -2.21 -12.53
CA GLU A 93 34.98 -1.49 -11.34
C GLU A 93 33.98 -0.37 -11.06
N TRP A 94 33.22 -0.52 -9.97
CA TRP A 94 32.43 0.58 -9.45
C TRP A 94 33.38 1.57 -8.79
N PRO A 95 33.32 2.86 -9.12
CA PRO A 95 34.22 3.85 -8.55
C PRO A 95 34.08 3.87 -7.04
N THR A 96 35.18 4.10 -6.35
CA THR A 96 35.16 4.23 -4.89
C THR A 96 34.37 5.50 -4.53
N VAL A 97 33.69 5.50 -3.38
CA VAL A 97 32.82 6.61 -2.93
C VAL A 97 33.50 7.99 -3.06
N SER A 98 34.82 8.07 -2.85
CA SER A 98 35.60 9.29 -3.03
C SER A 98 35.64 9.81 -4.48
N GLU A 99 35.72 8.94 -5.47
CA GLU A 99 35.76 9.30 -6.89
C GLU A 99 34.39 9.77 -7.38
N ALA A 100 33.31 9.11 -6.93
CA ALA A 100 31.94 9.53 -7.24
C ALA A 100 31.61 10.93 -6.70
N ILE A 101 32.20 11.31 -5.56
CA ILE A 101 32.01 12.65 -4.96
C ILE A 101 32.73 13.73 -5.77
N GLU A 102 33.92 13.45 -6.31
CA GLU A 102 34.64 14.41 -7.17
C GLU A 102 33.93 14.65 -8.50
N GLU A 103 33.34 13.61 -9.09
CA GLU A 103 32.61 13.71 -10.37
C GLU A 103 31.34 14.54 -10.23
N ILE A 104 30.61 14.40 -9.10
CA ILE A 104 29.45 15.24 -8.78
C ILE A 104 29.87 16.70 -8.61
N LYS A 105 31.04 16.97 -8.00
CA LYS A 105 31.53 18.34 -7.78
C LYS A 105 31.86 19.04 -9.11
N HIS A 106 32.53 18.35 -10.04
CA HIS A 106 32.82 18.89 -11.38
C HIS A 106 31.56 19.09 -12.23
N SER A 107 30.55 18.23 -12.09
CA SER A 107 29.29 18.36 -12.83
C SER A 107 28.44 19.57 -12.40
N GLN A 108 28.51 19.98 -11.12
CA GLN A 108 27.83 21.18 -10.63
C GLN A 108 28.51 22.49 -11.06
N GLU A 109 29.83 22.47 -11.29
CA GLU A 109 30.61 23.66 -11.68
C GLU A 109 30.40 24.03 -13.16
N ASN A 110 30.19 23.05 -14.04
CA ASN A 110 29.84 23.27 -15.46
C ASN A 110 28.38 23.68 -15.72
N ARG A 111 27.51 23.64 -14.70
CA ARG A 111 26.09 24.02 -14.83
C ARG A 111 25.80 25.46 -14.38
N ALA A 112 26.83 26.20 -13.95
CA ALA A 112 26.75 27.57 -13.43
C ALA A 112 27.36 28.64 -14.35
N LEU A 113 27.71 28.29 -15.60
CA LEU A 113 28.02 29.21 -16.70
C LEU A 113 26.92 29.13 -17.77
#